data_AF-A0AA86VHQ3-F1
#
_entry.id   AF-A0AA86VHQ3-F1
#
_cell.length_a   1.000
_cell.length_b   1.000
_cell.length_c   1.000
_cell.angle_alpha   90.00
_cell.angle_beta   90.00
_cell.angle_gamma   90.00
#
_symmetry.space_group_name_H-M   'P 1'
#
loop_
_entity.id
_entity.type
_entity.pdbx_description
1 polymer ?
#
loop_
_entity_poly.entity_id
_entity_poly.type
_entity_poly.pdbx_seq_one_letter_code
_entity_poly.pdbx_strand_id
1 'polypeptide(L)'
;MSRQQLWSENEKNLLNKLVSKYKQNSRVNWKIISSHLQGRTPSQCKMQYRGVLNKNIEKTNFEWTDEKLIELEIIVILYGTKWKFIQQNYFPYLKTEQLQLRYQQVKRDHAQFDYLSKNASDFKNLTDKDVKVVKLAMLRLELLRKIFKNLASNQPDITAVDPLELQYYKLVVKGDRAEFIIKQNNTHILYSYNIDEEEIKINRLLSLKIVSDIIKEE
;
A
#
# COMPACT_ATOMS: atom_id res chain seq x y z
N MET A 1 19.85 -2.72 36.06
CA MET A 1 20.01 -3.42 34.77
C MET A 1 19.00 -4.56 34.71
N SER A 2 17.91 -4.45 33.92
CA SER A 2 16.92 -5.54 33.85
C SER A 2 17.43 -6.62 32.89
N ARG A 3 17.59 -7.87 33.38
CA ARG A 3 17.88 -9.04 32.54
C ARG A 3 16.84 -9.12 31.42
N GLN A 4 17.28 -9.18 30.16
CA GLN A 4 16.40 -9.57 29.06
C GLN A 4 15.90 -10.99 29.34
N GLN A 5 14.63 -11.11 29.71
CA GLN A 5 14.00 -12.39 30.02
C GLN A 5 13.89 -13.21 28.72
N LEU A 6 14.51 -14.40 28.69
CA LEU A 6 14.46 -15.28 27.53
C LEU A 6 13.01 -15.68 27.21
N TRP A 7 12.68 -15.78 25.92
CA TRP A 7 11.37 -16.25 25.45
C TRP A 7 11.31 -17.77 25.45
N SER A 8 10.39 -18.33 26.22
CA SER A 8 10.06 -19.76 26.16
C SER A 8 9.33 -20.12 24.87
N GLU A 9 9.36 -21.40 24.50
CA GLU A 9 8.68 -21.87 23.29
C GLU A 9 7.15 -21.72 23.38
N ASN A 10 6.58 -21.89 24.57
CA ASN A 10 5.16 -21.66 24.82
C ASN A 10 4.77 -20.20 24.60
N GLU A 11 5.57 -19.24 25.09
CA GLU A 11 5.32 -17.81 24.87
C GLU A 11 5.43 -17.45 23.39
N LYS A 12 6.39 -18.02 22.64
CA LYS A 12 6.52 -17.79 21.19
C LYS A 12 5.32 -18.36 20.43
N ASN A 13 4.89 -19.57 20.75
CA ASN A 13 3.74 -20.21 20.13
C ASN A 13 2.45 -19.44 20.41
N LEU A 14 2.28 -18.98 21.65
CA LEU A 14 1.15 -18.14 22.03
C LEU A 14 1.19 -16.78 21.33
N LEU A 15 2.37 -16.14 21.25
CA LEU A 15 2.57 -14.89 20.52
C LEU A 15 2.15 -15.05 19.05
N ASN A 16 2.59 -16.11 18.35
CA ASN A 16 2.22 -16.35 16.97
C ASN A 16 0.71 -16.57 16.79
N LYS A 17 0.07 -17.37 17.68
CA LYS A 17 -1.39 -17.57 17.67
C LYS A 17 -2.16 -16.27 17.88
N LEU A 18 -1.73 -15.46 18.85
CA LEU A 18 -2.35 -14.17 19.16
C LEU A 18 -2.16 -13.17 18.03
N VAL A 19 -1.00 -13.14 17.39
CA VAL A 19 -0.79 -12.31 16.20
C VAL A 19 -1.72 -12.75 15.08
N SER A 20 -1.83 -14.04 14.78
CA SER A 20 -2.78 -14.52 13.77
C SER A 20 -4.24 -14.17 14.10
N LYS A 21 -4.62 -14.19 15.38
CA LYS A 21 -5.99 -13.88 15.84
C LYS A 21 -6.32 -12.38 15.84
N TYR A 22 -5.38 -11.54 16.27
CA TYR A 22 -5.59 -10.10 16.46
C TYR A 22 -4.96 -9.25 15.34
N LYS A 23 -4.50 -9.90 14.26
CA LYS A 23 -4.10 -9.22 13.04
C LYS A 23 -5.35 -8.90 12.21
N GLN A 24 -5.55 -7.62 11.94
CA GLN A 24 -6.58 -7.14 11.03
C GLN A 24 -5.86 -6.46 9.85
N ASN A 25 -6.03 -7.00 8.65
CA ASN A 25 -5.25 -6.62 7.47
C ASN A 25 -3.74 -6.72 7.77
N SER A 26 -3.00 -5.61 7.64
CA SER A 26 -1.56 -5.54 7.90
C SER A 26 -1.20 -5.01 9.30
N ARG A 27 -2.20 -4.75 10.17
CA ARG A 27 -1.99 -4.21 11.52
C ARG A 27 -2.17 -5.27 12.60
N VAL A 28 -1.38 -5.14 13.66
CA VAL A 28 -1.37 -6.06 14.81
C VAL A 28 -1.53 -5.24 16.09
N ASN A 29 -2.55 -5.53 16.89
CA ASN A 29 -2.78 -4.83 18.16
C ASN A 29 -1.90 -5.41 19.29
N TRP A 30 -0.69 -4.87 19.42
CA TRP A 30 0.29 -5.34 20.41
C TRP A 30 -0.12 -5.12 21.87
N LYS A 31 -1.01 -4.15 22.15
CA LYS A 31 -1.53 -3.91 23.50
C LYS A 31 -2.38 -5.12 23.94
N ILE A 32 -3.33 -5.53 23.10
CA ILE A 32 -4.16 -6.72 23.35
C ILE A 32 -3.30 -7.98 23.43
N ILE A 33 -2.35 -8.14 22.52
CA ILE A 33 -1.48 -9.33 22.53
C ILE A 33 -0.66 -9.41 23.83
N SER A 34 -0.10 -8.28 24.28
CA SER A 34 0.67 -8.24 25.53
C SER A 34 -0.17 -8.54 26.77
N SER A 35 -1.47 -8.19 26.79
CA SER A 35 -2.33 -8.54 27.93
C SER A 35 -2.58 -10.04 28.07
N HIS A 36 -2.33 -10.82 27.01
CA HIS A 36 -2.39 -12.28 27.05
C HIS A 36 -1.02 -12.94 27.37
N LEU A 37 0.06 -12.16 27.45
CA LEU A 37 1.43 -12.64 27.73
C LEU A 37 1.94 -11.99 29.02
N GLN A 38 1.74 -12.68 30.15
CA GLN A 38 2.12 -12.17 31.46
C GLN A 38 3.62 -11.83 31.52
N GLY A 39 3.94 -10.61 31.98
CA GLY A 39 5.32 -10.12 32.08
C GLY A 39 5.94 -9.68 30.76
N ARG A 40 5.22 -9.72 29.63
CA ARG A 40 5.67 -9.19 28.34
C ARG A 40 5.00 -7.87 28.01
N THR A 41 5.80 -6.88 27.64
CA THR A 41 5.28 -5.59 27.17
C THR A 41 4.91 -5.64 25.69
N PRO A 42 4.05 -4.73 25.18
CA PRO A 42 3.76 -4.62 23.75
C PRO A 42 5.02 -4.52 22.88
N SER A 43 6.00 -3.75 23.36
CA SER A 43 7.28 -3.53 22.66
C SER A 43 8.09 -4.83 22.56
N GLN A 44 8.15 -5.61 23.64
CA GLN A 44 8.81 -6.92 23.64
C GLN A 44 8.12 -7.91 22.71
N CYS A 45 6.78 -7.97 22.73
CA CYS A 45 5.99 -8.84 21.84
C CYS A 45 6.25 -8.50 20.37
N LYS A 46 6.23 -7.21 20.02
CA LYS A 46 6.51 -6.71 18.68
C LYS A 46 7.94 -7.04 18.24
N MET A 47 8.93 -6.84 19.13
CA MET A 47 10.32 -7.14 18.84
C MET A 47 10.55 -8.64 18.62
N GLN A 48 9.96 -9.50 19.44
CA GLN A 48 10.06 -10.94 19.30
C GLN A 48 9.44 -11.42 17.98
N TYR A 49 8.24 -10.95 17.65
CA TYR A 49 7.58 -11.32 16.41
C TYR A 49 8.39 -10.85 15.19
N ARG A 50 8.92 -9.62 15.21
CA ARG A 50 9.83 -9.13 14.15
C ARG A 50 11.09 -9.99 14.02
N GLY A 51 11.66 -10.45 15.13
CA GLY A 51 12.81 -11.35 15.12
C GLY A 51 12.52 -12.67 14.42
N VAL A 52 11.32 -13.23 14.61
CA VAL A 52 10.84 -14.44 13.90
C VAL A 52 10.65 -14.15 12.41
N LEU A 53 9.99 -13.04 12.06
CA LEU A 53 9.84 -12.63 10.67
C LEU A 53 11.20 -12.50 9.99
N ASN A 54 12.16 -11.82 10.65
CA ASN A 54 13.50 -11.61 10.15
C ASN A 54 14.30 -12.90 9.96
N LYS A 55 14.09 -13.92 10.79
CA LYS A 55 14.71 -15.25 10.59
C LYS A 55 14.11 -15.99 9.39
N ASN A 56 12.85 -15.72 9.06
CA ASN A 56 12.19 -16.26 7.87
C ASN A 56 12.41 -15.39 6.61
N ILE A 57 13.17 -14.28 6.71
CA ILE A 57 13.55 -13.43 5.54
C ILE A 57 14.61 -14.13 4.68
N GLU A 58 15.33 -15.11 5.21
CA GLU A 58 16.28 -15.90 4.42
C GLU A 58 15.53 -16.80 3.43
N LYS A 59 15.32 -16.27 2.22
CA LYS A 59 14.77 -16.93 1.01
C LYS A 59 13.24 -17.02 0.90
N THR A 60 12.50 -15.97 1.25
CA THR A 60 11.19 -15.81 0.59
C THR A 60 11.44 -15.13 -0.76
N ASN A 61 11.30 -15.90 -1.84
CA ASN A 61 11.23 -15.39 -3.21
C ASN A 61 9.92 -14.60 -3.34
N PHE A 62 9.86 -13.40 -2.76
CA PHE A 62 8.67 -12.56 -2.83
C PHE A 62 8.47 -12.14 -4.28
N GLU A 63 7.46 -12.74 -4.90
CA GLU A 63 7.06 -12.44 -6.26
C GLU A 63 6.23 -11.15 -6.27
N TRP A 64 6.65 -10.20 -7.10
CA TRP A 64 5.94 -8.95 -7.27
C TRP A 64 4.82 -9.14 -8.26
N THR A 65 3.60 -9.18 -7.76
CA THR A 65 2.39 -9.10 -8.60
C THR A 65 2.04 -7.64 -8.87
N ASP A 66 1.24 -7.42 -9.90
CA ASP A 66 0.79 -6.09 -10.31
C ASP A 66 -0.07 -5.44 -9.20
N GLU A 67 -0.89 -6.22 -8.48
CA GLU A 67 -1.67 -5.75 -7.33
C GLU A 67 -0.76 -5.30 -6.18
N LYS A 68 0.37 -6.00 -5.94
CA LYS A 68 1.32 -5.62 -4.89
C LYS A 68 2.09 -4.36 -5.23
N LEU A 69 2.34 -4.10 -6.51
CA LEU A 69 2.92 -2.85 -6.98
C LEU A 69 1.94 -1.68 -6.76
N ILE A 70 0.66 -1.88 -7.09
CA ILE A 70 -0.38 -0.88 -6.87
C ILE A 70 -0.61 -0.64 -5.37
N GLU A 71 -0.59 -1.70 -4.55
CA GLU A 71 -0.65 -1.59 -3.09
C GLU A 71 0.51 -0.73 -2.55
N LEU A 72 1.74 -0.99 -3.00
CA LEU A 72 2.91 -0.19 -2.64
C LEU A 72 2.73 1.27 -3.06
N GLU A 73 2.24 1.53 -4.27
CA GLU A 73 1.97 2.87 -4.77
C GLU A 73 0.99 3.63 -3.85
N ILE A 74 -0.16 3.04 -3.57
CA ILE A 74 -1.20 3.62 -2.71
C ILE A 74 -0.63 3.92 -1.32
N ILE A 75 0.14 2.99 -0.74
CA ILE A 75 0.75 3.19 0.58
C ILE A 75 1.76 4.35 0.54
N VAL A 76 2.55 4.49 -0.52
CA VAL A 76 3.49 5.62 -0.65
C VAL A 76 2.75 6.95 -0.87
N ILE A 77 1.63 6.95 -1.59
CA ILE A 77 0.74 8.11 -1.71
C ILE A 77 0.22 8.54 -0.32
N LEU A 78 -0.20 7.57 0.50
CA LEU A 78 -0.77 7.83 1.82
C LEU A 78 0.27 8.20 2.90
N TYR A 79 1.47 7.64 2.86
CA TYR A 79 2.45 7.80 3.94
C TYR A 79 3.74 8.51 3.53
N GLY A 80 3.87 8.85 2.25
CA GLY A 80 5.11 9.33 1.66
C GLY A 80 6.21 8.26 1.65
N THR A 81 7.45 8.66 1.43
CA THR A 81 8.63 7.77 1.34
C THR A 81 9.16 7.31 2.70
N LYS A 82 8.28 7.10 3.69
CA LYS A 82 8.61 6.59 5.03
C LYS A 82 8.91 5.09 4.98
N TRP A 83 9.95 4.67 4.26
CA TRP A 83 10.21 3.27 3.90
C TRP A 83 10.27 2.32 5.09
N LYS A 84 10.88 2.71 6.21
CA LYS A 84 10.91 1.88 7.42
C LYS A 84 9.51 1.65 7.99
N PHE A 85 8.64 2.65 7.95
CA PHE A 85 7.25 2.52 8.37
C PHE A 85 6.47 1.62 7.40
N ILE A 86 6.63 1.83 6.10
CA ILE A 86 5.96 1.05 5.06
C ILE A 86 6.35 -0.44 5.15
N GLN A 87 7.65 -0.70 5.23
CA GLN A 87 8.19 -2.06 5.38
C GLN A 87 7.62 -2.73 6.62
N GLN A 88 7.71 -2.10 7.78
CA GLN A 88 7.33 -2.73 9.04
C GLN A 88 5.83 -3.03 9.19
N ASN A 89 4.97 -2.26 8.50
CA ASN A 89 3.52 -2.35 8.68
C ASN A 89 2.79 -2.98 7.49
N TYR A 90 3.39 -3.02 6.30
CA TYR A 90 2.70 -3.50 5.08
C TYR A 90 3.48 -4.60 4.38
N PHE A 91 4.81 -4.51 4.36
CA PHE A 91 5.67 -5.47 3.70
C PHE A 91 6.75 -6.01 4.64
N PRO A 92 6.37 -6.64 5.78
CA PRO A 92 7.32 -6.94 6.86
C PRO A 92 8.33 -8.03 6.48
N TYR A 93 8.08 -8.75 5.39
CA TYR A 93 8.96 -9.77 4.81
C TYR A 93 9.96 -9.20 3.80
N LEU A 94 9.77 -7.95 3.37
CA LEU A 94 10.64 -7.28 2.42
C LEU A 94 11.65 -6.39 3.12
N LYS A 95 12.78 -6.15 2.48
CA LYS A 95 13.74 -5.12 2.89
C LYS A 95 13.31 -3.75 2.35
N THR A 96 13.71 -2.69 3.03
CA THR A 96 13.42 -1.31 2.59
C THR A 96 13.93 -1.02 1.20
N GLU A 97 15.08 -1.59 0.83
CA GLU A 97 15.73 -1.40 -0.47
C GLU A 97 14.88 -2.02 -1.59
N GLN A 98 14.25 -3.17 -1.34
CA GLN A 98 13.36 -3.83 -2.32
C GLN A 98 12.14 -2.96 -2.62
N LEU A 99 11.56 -2.32 -1.59
CA LEU A 99 10.43 -1.41 -1.75
C LEU A 99 10.83 -0.16 -2.54
N GLN A 100 12.00 0.41 -2.23
CA GLN A 100 12.52 1.59 -2.92
C GLN A 100 12.73 1.33 -4.41
N LEU A 101 13.40 0.22 -4.75
CA LEU A 101 13.66 -0.19 -6.14
C LEU A 101 12.36 -0.38 -6.92
N ARG A 102 11.37 -1.00 -6.30
CA ARG A 102 10.07 -1.25 -6.93
C ARG A 102 9.26 0.01 -7.09
N TYR A 103 9.29 0.91 -6.11
CA TYR A 103 8.66 2.22 -6.25
C TYR A 103 9.36 3.10 -7.30
N GLN A 104 10.68 2.98 -7.49
CA GLN A 104 11.36 3.62 -8.61
C GLN A 104 10.92 3.08 -9.97
N GLN A 105 10.58 1.79 -10.06
CA GLN A 105 9.99 1.22 -11.27
C GLN A 105 8.59 1.80 -11.50
N VAL A 106 7.73 1.81 -10.48
CA VAL A 106 6.39 2.41 -10.55
C VAL A 106 6.47 3.84 -11.08
N LYS A 107 7.35 4.69 -10.55
CA LYS A 107 7.52 6.07 -11.04
C LYS A 107 7.93 6.15 -12.52
N ARG A 108 8.74 5.20 -13.00
CA ARG A 108 9.13 5.14 -14.42
C ARG A 108 7.94 4.71 -15.29
N ASP A 109 7.16 3.75 -14.82
CA ASP A 109 5.95 3.29 -15.51
C ASP A 109 4.91 4.41 -15.61
N HIS A 110 4.73 5.22 -14.55
CA HIS A 110 3.91 6.44 -14.59
C HIS A 110 4.39 7.46 -15.61
N ALA A 111 5.69 7.75 -15.63
CA ALA A 111 6.26 8.70 -16.58
C ALA A 111 6.07 8.21 -18.03
N GLN A 112 6.22 6.90 -18.25
CA GLN A 112 5.94 6.28 -19.55
C GLN A 112 4.46 6.39 -19.92
N PHE A 113 3.54 6.09 -18.99
CA PHE A 113 2.11 6.23 -19.20
C PHE A 113 1.72 7.67 -19.59
N ASP A 114 2.23 8.66 -18.87
CA ASP A 114 1.99 10.08 -19.18
C ASP A 114 2.54 10.46 -20.56
N TYR A 115 3.72 9.96 -20.92
CA TYR A 115 4.31 10.18 -22.25
C TYR A 115 3.44 9.56 -23.35
N LEU A 116 3.03 8.30 -23.19
CA LEU A 116 2.16 7.61 -24.15
C LEU A 116 0.85 8.36 -24.33
N SER A 117 0.21 8.77 -23.22
CA SER A 117 -1.08 9.47 -23.27
C SER A 117 -1.00 10.84 -23.97
N LYS A 118 0.10 11.57 -23.81
CA LYS A 118 0.31 12.87 -24.45
C LYS A 118 0.55 12.75 -25.96
N ASN A 119 1.26 11.71 -26.40
CA ASN A 119 1.66 11.51 -27.78
C ASN A 119 0.84 10.40 -28.46
N ALA A 120 -0.37 10.13 -27.96
CA ALA A 120 -1.14 8.96 -28.33
C ALA A 120 -1.43 8.89 -29.85
N SER A 121 -1.58 10.02 -30.52
CA SER A 121 -1.78 10.14 -31.97
C SER A 121 -0.58 9.68 -32.81
N ASP A 122 0.61 9.67 -32.22
CA ASP A 122 1.86 9.49 -32.95
C ASP A 122 2.25 8.01 -33.03
N PHE A 123 1.65 7.17 -32.17
CA PHE A 123 1.90 5.75 -32.14
C PHE A 123 1.01 5.02 -33.16
N LYS A 124 1.64 4.17 -33.98
CA LYS A 124 0.91 3.20 -34.82
C LYS A 124 0.69 1.88 -34.09
N ASN A 125 1.66 1.47 -33.27
CA ASN A 125 1.65 0.27 -32.43
C ASN A 125 2.36 0.57 -31.11
N LEU A 126 2.02 -0.15 -30.05
CA LEU A 126 2.72 -0.12 -28.75
C LEU A 126 3.64 -1.33 -28.61
N THR A 127 4.72 -1.16 -27.84
CA THR A 127 5.54 -2.30 -27.43
C THR A 127 4.86 -3.06 -26.30
N ASP A 128 5.24 -4.33 -26.06
CA ASP A 128 4.71 -5.12 -24.94
C ASP A 128 4.90 -4.44 -23.57
N LYS A 129 5.98 -3.66 -23.42
CA LYS A 129 6.25 -2.87 -22.22
C LYS A 129 5.24 -1.73 -22.07
N ASP A 130 4.93 -1.04 -23.16
CA ASP A 130 3.94 0.04 -23.17
C ASP A 130 2.54 -0.51 -22.90
N VAL A 131 2.20 -1.65 -23.51
CA VAL A 131 0.96 -2.38 -23.23
C VAL A 131 0.84 -2.69 -21.74
N LYS A 132 1.90 -3.22 -21.13
CA LYS A 132 1.92 -3.52 -19.69
C LYS A 132 1.71 -2.27 -18.84
N VAL A 133 2.34 -1.15 -19.20
CA VAL A 133 2.18 0.13 -18.49
C VAL A 133 0.72 0.62 -18.55
N VAL A 134 0.06 0.50 -19.70
CA VAL A 134 -1.36 0.87 -19.84
C VAL A 134 -2.27 -0.08 -19.05
N LYS A 135 -2.03 -1.40 -19.10
CA LYS A 135 -2.78 -2.39 -18.28
C LYS A 135 -2.65 -2.10 -16.78
N LEU A 136 -1.46 -1.77 -16.31
CA LEU A 136 -1.21 -1.39 -14.92
C LEU A 136 -1.99 -0.13 -14.50
N ALA A 137 -2.04 0.89 -15.36
CA ALA A 137 -2.83 2.09 -15.11
C ALA A 137 -4.34 1.78 -15.03
N MET A 138 -4.85 0.91 -15.91
CA MET A 138 -6.25 0.47 -15.87
C MET A 138 -6.59 -0.29 -14.59
N LEU A 139 -5.75 -1.24 -14.19
CA LEU A 139 -5.92 -2.00 -12.95
C LEU A 139 -5.86 -1.08 -11.71
N ARG A 140 -4.96 -0.10 -11.73
CA ARG A 140 -4.88 0.91 -10.66
C ARG A 140 -6.17 1.71 -10.56
N LEU A 141 -6.69 2.20 -11.70
CA LEU A 141 -7.94 2.97 -11.74
C LEU A 141 -9.10 2.15 -11.15
N GLU A 142 -9.21 0.87 -11.50
CA GLU A 142 -10.24 -0.03 -10.98
C GLU A 142 -10.13 -0.23 -9.46
N LEU A 143 -8.91 -0.51 -8.97
CA LEU A 143 -8.66 -0.69 -7.54
C LEU A 143 -8.95 0.58 -6.75
N LEU A 144 -8.56 1.75 -7.27
CA LEU A 144 -8.87 3.03 -6.65
C LEU A 144 -10.38 3.26 -6.58
N ARG A 145 -11.11 3.03 -7.68
CA ARG A 145 -12.59 3.11 -7.69
C ARG A 145 -13.23 2.20 -6.67
N LYS A 146 -12.74 0.96 -6.54
CA LYS A 146 -13.23 0.00 -5.53
C LYS A 146 -12.97 0.49 -4.11
N ILE A 147 -11.79 1.05 -3.84
CA ILE A 147 -11.44 1.65 -2.54
C ILE A 147 -12.38 2.83 -2.25
N PHE A 148 -12.58 3.75 -3.20
CA PHE A 148 -13.46 4.90 -3.00
C PHE A 148 -14.92 4.53 -2.82
N LYS A 149 -15.44 3.56 -3.57
CA LYS A 149 -16.80 3.04 -3.42
C LYS A 149 -17.04 2.40 -2.05
N ASN A 150 -16.04 1.66 -1.53
CA ASN A 150 -16.10 1.07 -0.19
C ASN A 150 -16.01 2.15 0.91
N LEU A 151 -15.19 3.18 0.73
CA LEU A 151 -15.09 4.32 1.64
C LEU A 151 -16.33 5.23 1.64
N ALA A 152 -17.06 5.29 0.52
CA ALA A 152 -18.32 6.02 0.44
C ALA A 152 -19.49 5.25 1.09
N SER A 153 -19.51 3.92 0.92
CA SER A 153 -20.55 3.05 1.49
C SER A 153 -20.41 2.85 3.01
N ASN A 154 -19.17 2.78 3.50
CA ASN A 154 -18.88 2.79 4.94
C ASN A 154 -18.44 4.21 5.29
N GLN A 155 -19.35 5.07 5.78
CA GLN A 155 -18.92 6.30 6.45
C GLN A 155 -17.82 5.90 7.44
N PRO A 156 -16.56 6.34 7.26
CA PRO A 156 -15.53 5.98 8.21
C PRO A 156 -15.96 6.62 9.52
N ASP A 157 -16.27 5.80 10.53
CA ASP A 157 -16.49 6.32 11.87
C ASP A 157 -15.12 6.78 12.40
N ILE A 158 -14.82 8.04 12.09
CA ILE A 158 -13.58 8.74 12.43
C ILE A 158 -13.48 8.93 13.95
N THR A 159 -14.53 8.61 14.71
CA THR A 159 -14.57 8.75 16.17
C THR A 159 -14.04 7.51 16.92
N ALA A 160 -13.92 6.37 16.25
CA ALA A 160 -13.45 5.11 16.87
C ALA A 160 -11.94 4.88 16.76
N VAL A 161 -11.17 5.84 16.23
CA VAL A 161 -9.71 5.71 16.09
C VAL A 161 -8.99 6.59 17.11
N ASP A 162 -8.13 5.96 17.91
CA ASP A 162 -7.23 6.59 18.88
C ASP A 162 -6.54 7.83 18.24
N PRO A 163 -6.72 9.05 18.79
CA PRO A 163 -6.17 10.30 18.26
C PRO A 163 -4.64 10.33 18.08
N LEU A 164 -3.92 9.35 18.62
CA LEU A 164 -2.47 9.16 18.40
C LEU A 164 -2.12 8.32 17.16
N GLU A 165 -3.09 7.70 16.46
CA GLU A 165 -2.84 6.72 15.38
C GLU A 165 -3.24 7.16 13.95
N LEU A 166 -3.88 8.31 13.75
CA LEU A 166 -4.15 8.86 12.42
C LEU A 166 -3.89 10.36 12.38
N GLN A 167 -2.93 10.79 11.58
CA GLN A 167 -2.83 12.19 11.14
C GLN A 167 -3.61 12.42 9.85
N TYR A 168 -4.91 12.06 9.83
CA TYR A 168 -5.83 12.45 8.76
C TYR A 168 -6.79 13.49 9.33
N TYR A 169 -6.93 14.62 8.65
CA TYR A 169 -7.80 15.71 9.10
C TYR A 169 -9.16 15.70 8.39
N LYS A 170 -9.19 15.24 7.13
CA LYS A 170 -10.41 15.17 6.31
C LYS A 170 -10.14 14.35 5.04
N LEU A 171 -10.99 13.36 4.75
CA LEU A 171 -11.15 12.79 3.41
C LEU A 171 -12.40 13.46 2.81
N VAL A 172 -12.24 14.17 1.71
CA VAL A 172 -13.35 14.74 0.95
C VAL A 172 -13.36 14.06 -0.41
N VAL A 173 -14.35 13.20 -0.62
CA VAL A 173 -14.68 12.69 -1.95
C VAL A 173 -15.67 13.67 -2.55
N LYS A 174 -15.28 14.37 -3.61
CA LYS A 174 -16.17 15.24 -4.40
C LYS A 174 -16.27 14.65 -5.80
N GLY A 175 -17.32 13.88 -6.07
CA GLY A 175 -17.42 13.11 -7.30
C GLY A 175 -16.22 12.19 -7.44
N ASP A 176 -15.45 12.39 -8.51
CA ASP A 176 -14.31 11.55 -8.90
C ASP A 176 -12.95 12.10 -8.42
N ARG A 177 -12.97 13.13 -7.56
CA ARG A 177 -11.76 13.66 -6.93
C ARG A 177 -11.66 13.20 -5.48
N ALA A 178 -10.53 12.58 -5.17
CA ALA A 178 -10.19 12.19 -3.81
C ALA A 178 -9.19 13.17 -3.21
N GLU A 179 -9.69 14.02 -2.29
CA GLU A 179 -8.86 14.94 -1.53
C GLU A 179 -8.67 14.42 -0.11
N PHE A 180 -7.42 14.18 0.31
CA PHE A 180 -7.10 13.80 1.68
C PHE A 180 -6.08 14.75 2.29
N ILE A 181 -6.40 15.28 3.47
CA ILE A 181 -5.50 16.14 4.24
C ILE A 181 -4.73 15.29 5.24
N ILE A 182 -3.42 15.23 5.05
CA ILE A 182 -2.47 14.56 5.94
C ILE A 182 -1.79 15.62 6.79
N LYS A 183 -1.87 15.51 8.12
CA LYS A 183 -1.05 16.34 9.00
C LYS A 183 0.35 15.74 9.04
N GLN A 184 1.41 16.50 8.78
CA GLN A 184 2.79 16.07 8.89
C GLN A 184 3.57 17.17 9.60
N ASN A 185 4.20 16.91 10.76
CA ASN A 185 5.03 17.89 11.47
C ASN A 185 4.36 19.27 11.68
N ASN A 186 3.09 19.29 12.12
CA ASN A 186 2.25 20.49 12.26
C ASN A 186 1.84 21.22 10.96
N THR A 187 2.22 20.75 9.77
CA THR A 187 1.67 21.21 8.50
C THR A 187 0.55 20.29 8.01
N HIS A 188 -0.43 20.84 7.31
CA HIS A 188 -1.49 20.07 6.66
C HIS A 188 -1.16 19.98 5.17
N ILE A 189 -0.97 18.77 4.65
CA ILE A 189 -0.68 18.52 3.25
C ILE A 189 -1.96 17.99 2.61
N LEU A 190 -2.50 18.74 1.65
CA LEU A 190 -3.61 18.29 0.81
C LEU A 190 -3.05 17.44 -0.32
N TYR A 191 -3.48 16.19 -0.38
CA TYR A 191 -3.26 15.33 -1.52
C TYR A 191 -4.57 15.24 -2.30
N SER A 192 -4.53 15.60 -3.58
CA SER A 192 -5.65 15.44 -4.50
C SER A 192 -5.28 14.39 -5.54
N TYR A 193 -6.01 13.27 -5.57
CA TYR A 193 -5.95 12.31 -6.66
C TYR A 193 -7.16 12.52 -7.58
N ASN A 194 -6.91 12.73 -8.86
CA ASN A 194 -7.93 13.00 -9.86
C ASN A 194 -8.18 11.74 -10.69
N ILE A 195 -9.20 10.96 -10.32
CA ILE A 195 -9.57 9.71 -11.00
C ILE A 195 -9.96 10.01 -12.45
N ASP A 196 -10.63 11.14 -12.70
CA ASP A 196 -11.02 11.57 -14.04
C ASP A 196 -9.81 11.85 -14.92
N GLU A 197 -8.76 12.46 -14.38
CA GLU A 197 -7.57 12.77 -15.18
C GLU A 197 -6.90 11.48 -15.67
N GLU A 198 -6.81 10.49 -14.80
CA GLU A 198 -6.29 9.18 -15.15
C GLU A 198 -7.19 8.44 -16.15
N GLU A 199 -8.51 8.47 -15.93
CA GLU A 199 -9.48 7.90 -16.85
C GLU A 199 -9.46 8.57 -18.23
N ILE A 200 -9.35 9.89 -18.30
CA ILE A 200 -9.21 10.63 -19.56
C ILE A 200 -7.95 10.20 -20.30
N LYS A 201 -6.82 10.04 -19.59
CA LYS A 201 -5.56 9.57 -20.19
C LYS A 201 -5.68 8.15 -20.74
N ILE A 202 -6.35 7.25 -20.00
CA ILE A 202 -6.64 5.88 -20.44
C ILE A 202 -7.56 5.90 -21.67
N ASN A 203 -8.70 6.60 -21.59
CA ASN A 203 -9.67 6.66 -22.68
C ASN A 203 -9.08 7.25 -23.96
N ARG A 204 -8.17 8.24 -23.85
CA ARG A 204 -7.42 8.75 -24.99
C ARG A 204 -6.60 7.65 -25.69
N LEU A 205 -5.89 6.83 -24.92
CA LEU A 205 -5.12 5.70 -25.45
C LEU A 205 -6.03 4.61 -26.04
N LEU A 206 -7.18 4.34 -25.41
CA LEU A 206 -8.18 3.37 -25.91
C LEU A 206 -8.82 3.81 -27.24
N SER A 207 -9.08 5.10 -27.39
CA SER A 207 -9.82 5.66 -28.53
C SER A 207 -9.08 5.60 -29.87
N LEU A 208 -7.76 5.39 -29.87
CA LEU A 208 -6.93 5.53 -31.05
C LEU A 208 -6.64 4.21 -31.81
N LYS A 209 -7.41 3.14 -31.59
CA LYS A 209 -7.20 1.78 -32.17
C LYS A 209 -5.91 1.05 -31.76
N ILE A 210 -5.04 1.68 -30.98
CA ILE A 210 -3.75 1.11 -30.59
C ILE A 210 -3.89 0.09 -29.44
N VAL A 211 -5.02 0.13 -28.71
CA VAL A 211 -5.30 -0.71 -27.52
C VAL A 211 -6.49 -1.66 -27.74
N SER A 212 -7.11 -1.69 -28.94
CA SER A 212 -8.25 -2.59 -29.20
C SER A 212 -7.90 -4.08 -29.14
N ASP A 213 -6.62 -4.43 -29.24
CA ASP A 213 -6.13 -5.80 -29.11
C ASP A 213 -5.71 -6.15 -27.67
N ILE A 214 -5.58 -5.17 -26.78
CA ILE A 214 -5.20 -5.35 -25.36
C ILE A 214 -6.39 -5.84 -24.53
N ILE A 215 -7.63 -5.47 -24.92
CA ILE A 215 -8.89 -5.86 -24.26
C ILE A 215 -9.36 -7.25 -24.73
N LYS A 216 -8.80 -7.80 -25.81
CA LYS A 216 -9.24 -9.08 -26.40
C LYS A 216 -8.57 -10.33 -25.83
N GLU A 217 -7.62 -10.18 -24.91
CA GLU A 217 -6.96 -11.31 -24.22
C GLU A 217 -7.41 -11.35 -22.75
N GLU A 218 -8.67 -11.74 -22.52
CA GLU A 218 -9.14 -12.38 -21.28
C GLU A 218 -9.96 -13.62 -21.63
#